data_AF-A0A7V7JP14-F1
#
_entry.id   AF-A0A7V7JP14-F1
#
_cell.length_a   1.000
_cell.length_b   1.000
_cell.length_c   1.000
_cell.angle_alpha   90.00
_cell.angle_beta   90.00
_cell.angle_gamma   90.00
#
_symmetry.space_group_name_H-M   'P 1'
#
loop_
_entity.id
_entity.type
_entity.pdbx_description
1 polymer ?
#
loop_
_entity_poly.entity_id
_entity_poly.type
_entity_poly.pdbx_seq_one_letter_code
_entity_poly.pdbx_strand_id
1 'polypeptide(L)'
;MSGMLIPSGFLLSAGVGGTIARTAARVAGMAIGRLVGGRKGRRKKLDKDKISETAVSTAVRAAFAAGLNLYLKPGINANIRYYLDPPEESNDVAAAERAAGLITRRLSDVTPERIGVDGLPGSGKSTLARALGEQMGLDWVCLDHRLYTSAPVDLSRSGVIYEHHRLFRTQDLDHFDVLVYLDEPLETIERQILNRGRAAAMLDVFDFSRMQAVGQKAFAVAGGEAWRVPNTHAFVKVRPAEGFNERRRLERELKRMGLTETQDLPKEALLFLATFGEAKRGSLAYLQTRQLLKEFLLALGQEITG
;
A
#
# COMPACT_ATOMS: atom_id res chain seq x y z
N MET A 1 -10.84 -37.11 -4.31
CA MET A 1 -10.91 -36.48 -2.98
C MET A 1 -10.41 -35.06 -3.14
N SER A 2 -11.32 -34.11 -3.30
CA SER A 2 -10.99 -32.70 -3.57
C SER A 2 -10.71 -32.00 -2.24
N GLY A 3 -9.44 -31.79 -1.94
CA GLY A 3 -9.01 -30.97 -0.81
C GLY A 3 -9.39 -29.52 -1.06
N MET A 4 -10.31 -28.99 -0.27
CA MET A 4 -10.73 -27.60 -0.29
C MET A 4 -9.56 -26.75 0.26
N LEU A 5 -8.76 -26.19 -0.64
CA LEU A 5 -7.71 -25.22 -0.31
C LEU A 5 -8.37 -23.93 0.17
N ILE A 6 -8.20 -23.61 1.46
CA ILE A 6 -8.59 -22.31 2.02
C ILE A 6 -7.81 -21.22 1.26
N PRO A 7 -8.47 -20.21 0.66
CA PRO A 7 -7.77 -19.14 -0.04
C PRO A 7 -6.85 -18.39 0.92
N SER A 8 -5.60 -18.20 0.54
CA SER A 8 -4.55 -17.49 1.29
C SER A 8 -4.91 -16.05 1.69
N GLY A 9 -5.99 -15.47 1.14
CA GLY A 9 -6.58 -14.21 1.60
C GLY A 9 -7.14 -14.25 3.03
N PHE A 10 -7.49 -15.44 3.54
CA PHE A 10 -7.98 -15.64 4.91
C PHE A 10 -6.88 -15.43 5.98
N LEU A 11 -5.62 -15.70 5.63
CA LEU A 11 -4.47 -15.48 6.53
C LEU A 11 -4.06 -13.99 6.60
N LEU A 12 -4.33 -13.20 5.56
CA LEU A 12 -4.05 -11.76 5.51
C LEU A 12 -5.02 -10.95 6.40
N SER A 13 -6.31 -11.27 6.38
CA SER A 13 -7.30 -10.65 7.28
C SER A 13 -7.06 -11.08 8.75
N ALA A 14 -6.68 -12.34 8.98
CA ALA A 14 -6.35 -12.83 10.32
C ALA A 14 -5.01 -12.26 10.85
N GLY A 15 -4.00 -12.06 10.00
CA GLY A 15 -2.69 -11.52 10.39
C GLY A 15 -2.71 -10.01 10.66
N VAL A 16 -3.39 -9.25 9.81
CA VAL A 16 -3.60 -7.80 10.02
C VAL A 16 -4.57 -7.59 11.18
N GLY A 17 -5.67 -8.34 11.24
CA GLY A 17 -6.61 -8.33 12.37
C GLY A 17 -5.94 -8.70 13.69
N GLY A 18 -5.08 -9.72 13.72
CA GLY A 18 -4.32 -10.13 14.90
C GLY A 18 -3.24 -9.14 15.32
N THR A 19 -2.66 -8.39 14.38
CA THR A 19 -1.68 -7.33 14.68
C THR A 19 -2.36 -6.06 15.17
N ILE A 20 -3.50 -5.69 14.59
CA ILE A 20 -4.37 -4.61 15.08
C ILE A 20 -4.91 -4.96 16.47
N ALA A 21 -5.42 -6.18 16.68
CA ALA A 21 -5.91 -6.64 17.99
C ALA A 21 -4.82 -6.65 19.06
N ARG A 22 -3.60 -7.14 18.75
CA ARG A 22 -2.46 -7.10 19.68
C ARG A 22 -1.98 -5.69 19.97
N THR A 23 -2.01 -4.79 18.97
CA THR A 23 -1.64 -3.38 19.15
C THR A 23 -2.70 -2.67 19.98
N ALA A 24 -3.99 -2.87 19.69
CA ALA A 24 -5.10 -2.35 20.48
C ALA A 24 -5.05 -2.87 21.92
N ALA A 25 -4.79 -4.16 22.14
CA ALA A 25 -4.61 -4.74 23.47
C ALA A 25 -3.39 -4.16 24.22
N ARG A 26 -2.26 -3.94 23.52
CA ARG A 26 -1.08 -3.27 24.11
C ARG A 26 -1.36 -1.80 24.43
N VAL A 27 -2.02 -1.07 23.56
CA VAL A 27 -2.35 0.35 23.77
C VAL A 27 -3.39 0.49 24.89
N ALA A 28 -4.40 -0.39 24.94
CA ALA A 28 -5.34 -0.49 26.06
C ALA A 28 -4.60 -0.82 27.37
N GLY A 29 -3.70 -1.81 27.35
CA GLY A 29 -2.87 -2.15 28.51
C GLY A 29 -1.96 -1.01 28.97
N MET A 30 -1.38 -0.24 28.05
CA MET A 30 -0.57 0.95 28.36
C MET A 30 -1.42 2.12 28.87
N ALA A 31 -2.61 2.33 28.31
CA ALA A 31 -3.55 3.36 28.76
C ALA A 31 -4.06 3.05 30.17
N ILE A 32 -4.45 1.79 30.44
CA ILE A 32 -4.78 1.29 31.78
C ILE A 32 -3.56 1.44 32.70
N GLY A 33 -2.37 1.05 32.26
CA GLY A 33 -1.14 1.18 33.04
C GLY A 33 -0.77 2.62 33.39
N ARG A 34 -1.07 3.60 32.51
CA ARG A 34 -0.88 5.04 32.80
C ARG A 34 -1.98 5.62 33.69
N LEU A 35 -3.24 5.24 33.49
CA LEU A 35 -4.35 5.64 34.37
C LEU A 35 -4.16 5.11 35.79
N VAL A 36 -3.61 3.89 35.93
CA VAL A 36 -3.39 3.24 37.24
C VAL A 36 -2.01 3.59 37.84
N GLY A 37 -1.00 3.86 37.02
CA GLY A 37 0.39 4.05 37.46
C GLY A 37 0.92 5.49 37.43
N GLY A 38 0.13 6.45 36.93
CA GLY A 38 0.53 7.84 36.67
C GLY A 38 0.53 8.77 37.89
N ARG A 39 1.12 8.38 39.02
CA ARG A 39 1.58 9.33 40.06
C ARG A 39 2.67 8.67 40.91
N LYS A 40 3.93 9.07 40.67
CA LYS A 40 5.07 8.76 41.53
C LYS A 40 4.81 9.34 42.92
N GLY A 41 4.27 8.53 43.82
CA GLY A 41 4.06 8.92 45.21
C GLY A 41 3.13 7.96 45.94
N ARG A 42 3.73 7.06 46.72
CA ARG A 42 3.12 6.02 47.58
C ARG A 42 2.54 4.82 46.83
N ARG A 43 3.23 3.68 46.97
CA ARG A 43 2.64 2.33 46.86
C ARG A 43 1.57 2.17 47.94
N LYS A 44 0.38 2.77 47.74
CA LYS A 44 -0.83 2.26 48.38
C LYS A 44 -1.06 0.89 47.74
N LYS A 45 -1.15 -0.18 48.55
CA LYS A 45 -1.69 -1.46 48.09
C LYS A 45 -3.04 -1.13 47.44
N LEU A 46 -3.08 -1.18 46.11
CA LEU A 46 -4.32 -1.07 45.37
C LEU A 46 -5.19 -2.23 45.83
N ASP A 47 -6.34 -1.89 46.39
CA ASP A 47 -7.39 -2.82 46.75
C ASP A 47 -7.82 -3.50 45.44
N LYS A 48 -7.34 -4.73 45.22
CA LYS A 48 -7.47 -5.44 43.93
C LYS A 48 -8.94 -5.60 43.52
N ASP A 49 -9.84 -5.58 44.51
CA ASP A 49 -11.27 -5.76 44.33
C ASP A 49 -11.99 -4.46 43.89
N LYS A 50 -11.31 -3.30 43.96
CA LYS A 50 -11.77 -1.98 43.47
C LYS A 50 -10.96 -1.43 42.31
N ILE A 51 -10.03 -2.20 41.73
CA ILE A 51 -9.65 -2.01 40.31
C ILE A 51 -10.90 -2.44 39.53
N SER A 52 -11.79 -1.47 39.42
CA SER A 52 -13.22 -1.71 39.58
C SER A 52 -13.82 -2.30 38.32
N GLU A 53 -14.93 -3.01 38.53
CA GLU A 53 -15.91 -3.33 37.50
C GLU A 53 -16.16 -2.16 36.52
N THR A 54 -16.06 -0.91 36.99
CA THR A 54 -16.09 0.31 36.16
C THR A 54 -14.96 0.35 35.13
N ALA A 55 -13.70 0.11 35.53
CA ALA A 55 -12.57 0.13 34.61
C ALA A 55 -12.66 -1.00 33.56
N VAL A 56 -13.14 -2.18 33.96
CA VAL A 56 -13.40 -3.29 33.05
C VAL A 56 -14.56 -2.96 32.11
N SER A 57 -15.66 -2.43 32.62
CA SER A 57 -16.82 -2.01 31.82
C SER A 57 -16.47 -0.91 30.82
N THR A 58 -15.74 0.13 31.24
CA THR A 58 -15.23 1.20 30.35
C THR A 58 -14.32 0.61 29.27
N ALA A 59 -13.42 -0.32 29.63
CA ALA A 59 -12.56 -0.96 28.63
C ALA A 59 -13.36 -1.80 27.61
N VAL A 60 -14.39 -2.54 28.07
CA VAL A 60 -15.27 -3.34 27.20
C VAL A 60 -16.13 -2.45 26.29
N ARG A 61 -16.71 -1.38 26.82
CA ARG A 61 -17.52 -0.44 26.03
C ARG A 61 -16.68 0.35 25.03
N ALA A 62 -15.51 0.84 25.43
CA ALA A 62 -14.57 1.46 24.51
C ALA A 62 -14.12 0.49 23.40
N ALA A 63 -13.87 -0.79 23.74
CA ALA A 63 -13.57 -1.81 22.74
C ALA A 63 -14.76 -2.07 21.79
N PHE A 64 -15.99 -2.09 22.31
CA PHE A 64 -17.20 -2.23 21.51
C PHE A 64 -17.43 -1.02 20.59
N ALA A 65 -17.32 0.20 21.11
CA ALA A 65 -17.45 1.44 20.34
C ALA A 65 -16.36 1.55 19.26
N ALA A 66 -15.11 1.20 19.59
CA ALA A 66 -14.04 1.12 18.60
C ALA A 66 -14.34 0.05 17.54
N GLY A 67 -14.85 -1.11 17.93
CA GLY A 67 -15.27 -2.17 17.01
C GLY A 67 -16.41 -1.75 16.08
N LEU A 68 -17.41 -1.04 16.61
CA LEU A 68 -18.55 -0.52 15.83
C LEU A 68 -18.09 0.57 14.85
N ASN A 69 -17.28 1.52 15.30
CA ASN A 69 -16.71 2.56 14.44
C ASN A 69 -15.86 1.97 13.32
N LEU A 70 -15.10 0.91 13.63
CA LEU A 70 -14.34 0.17 12.63
C LEU A 70 -15.25 -0.55 11.63
N TYR A 71 -16.34 -1.20 12.09
CA TYR A 71 -17.33 -1.86 11.23
C TYR A 71 -18.07 -0.89 10.29
N LEU A 72 -18.30 0.36 10.75
CA LEU A 72 -18.95 1.40 9.97
C LEU A 72 -18.05 2.00 8.88
N LYS A 73 -16.75 1.67 8.86
CA LYS A 73 -15.87 2.18 7.82
C LYS A 73 -16.23 1.62 6.44
N PRO A 74 -16.28 2.46 5.38
CA PRO A 74 -16.71 2.03 4.05
C PRO A 74 -15.90 0.86 3.49
N GLY A 75 -14.57 0.89 3.66
CA GLY A 75 -13.69 -0.16 3.16
C GLY A 75 -13.90 -1.49 3.85
N ILE A 76 -14.03 -1.49 5.19
CA ILE A 76 -14.33 -2.68 5.98
C ILE A 76 -15.71 -3.24 5.63
N ASN A 77 -16.72 -2.39 5.51
CA ASN A 77 -18.07 -2.81 5.14
C ASN A 77 -18.10 -3.43 3.73
N ALA A 78 -17.48 -2.78 2.75
CA ALA A 78 -17.37 -3.30 1.39
C ALA A 78 -16.61 -4.64 1.33
N ASN A 79 -15.57 -4.79 2.15
CA ASN A 79 -14.82 -6.03 2.24
C ASN A 79 -15.62 -7.16 2.90
N ILE A 80 -16.46 -6.86 3.90
CA ILE A 80 -17.40 -7.84 4.48
C ILE A 80 -18.44 -8.25 3.44
N ARG A 81 -19.06 -7.28 2.73
CA ARG A 81 -20.03 -7.56 1.67
C ARG A 81 -19.45 -8.48 0.60
N TYR A 82 -18.22 -8.24 0.16
CA TYR A 82 -17.53 -9.10 -0.80
C TYR A 82 -17.48 -10.59 -0.38
N TYR A 83 -17.28 -10.88 0.91
CA TYR A 83 -17.25 -12.26 1.39
C TYR A 83 -18.64 -12.88 1.57
N LEU A 84 -19.68 -12.05 1.70
CA LEU A 84 -21.07 -12.51 1.82
C LEU A 84 -21.71 -12.69 0.45
N ASP A 85 -21.43 -11.78 -0.48
CA ASP A 85 -22.01 -11.70 -1.81
C ASP A 85 -20.98 -11.05 -2.77
N PRO A 86 -20.05 -11.84 -3.34
CA PRO A 86 -19.02 -11.30 -4.20
C PRO A 86 -19.63 -10.77 -5.51
N PRO A 87 -19.40 -9.50 -5.88
CA PRO A 87 -19.91 -8.96 -7.12
C PRO A 87 -19.23 -9.62 -8.32
N GLU A 88 -19.93 -9.69 -9.45
CA GLU A 88 -19.31 -10.03 -10.73
C GLU A 88 -18.20 -9.02 -11.06
N GLU A 89 -17.00 -9.51 -11.39
CA GLU A 89 -15.86 -8.63 -11.68
C GLU A 89 -16.10 -7.85 -12.99
N SER A 90 -16.67 -6.65 -12.90
CA SER A 90 -16.74 -5.71 -14.01
C SER A 90 -15.38 -5.00 -14.17
N ASN A 91 -14.42 -5.67 -14.79
CA ASN A 91 -13.19 -5.00 -15.21
C ASN A 91 -13.45 -4.28 -16.54
N ASP A 92 -13.02 -3.02 -16.68
CA ASP A 92 -12.99 -2.31 -17.98
C ASP A 92 -11.84 -2.85 -18.84
N VAL A 93 -11.98 -4.12 -19.24
CA VAL A 93 -11.00 -4.86 -20.04
C VAL A 93 -10.77 -4.14 -21.37
N ALA A 94 -11.82 -3.62 -21.98
CA ALA A 94 -11.75 -2.91 -23.26
C ALA A 94 -10.89 -1.64 -23.17
N ALA A 95 -10.96 -0.86 -22.09
CA ALA A 95 -10.07 0.28 -21.90
C ALA A 95 -8.61 -0.14 -21.75
N ALA A 96 -8.34 -1.20 -20.98
CA ALA A 96 -7.01 -1.75 -20.80
C ALA A 96 -6.41 -2.28 -22.12
N GLU A 97 -7.19 -3.00 -22.92
CA GLU A 97 -6.78 -3.49 -24.25
C GLU A 97 -6.47 -2.36 -25.23
N ARG A 98 -7.28 -1.30 -25.25
CA ARG A 98 -7.02 -0.10 -26.07
C ARG A 98 -5.72 0.59 -25.64
N ALA A 99 -5.50 0.73 -24.33
CA ALA A 99 -4.28 1.32 -23.78
C ALA A 99 -3.05 0.46 -24.13
N ALA A 100 -3.13 -0.86 -23.93
CA ALA A 100 -2.11 -1.81 -24.34
C ALA A 100 -1.79 -1.67 -25.83
N GLY A 101 -2.82 -1.55 -26.69
CA GLY A 101 -2.65 -1.40 -28.14
C GLY A 101 -1.89 -0.15 -28.53
N LEU A 102 -2.13 0.96 -27.83
CA LEU A 102 -1.39 2.21 -28.02
C LEU A 102 0.06 2.09 -27.54
N ILE A 103 0.29 1.42 -26.41
CA ILE A 103 1.64 1.16 -25.89
C ILE A 103 2.43 0.28 -26.84
N THR A 104 1.90 -0.87 -27.23
CA THR A 104 2.52 -1.83 -28.14
C THR A 104 2.90 -1.16 -29.46
N ARG A 105 1.98 -0.39 -30.08
CA ARG A 105 2.27 0.35 -31.31
C ARG A 105 3.38 1.37 -31.16
N ARG A 106 3.44 2.08 -30.02
CA ARG A 106 4.46 3.10 -29.77
C ARG A 106 5.84 2.49 -29.48
N LEU A 107 5.88 1.24 -29.03
CA LEU A 107 7.09 0.50 -28.68
C LEU A 107 7.55 -0.48 -29.78
N SER A 108 7.02 -0.37 -31.00
CA SER A 108 7.34 -1.28 -32.12
C SER A 108 8.84 -1.43 -32.39
N ASP A 109 9.61 -0.38 -32.10
CA ASP A 109 11.04 -0.30 -32.43
C ASP A 109 11.96 -0.64 -31.25
N VAL A 110 11.40 -0.90 -30.05
CA VAL A 110 12.16 -1.08 -28.79
C VAL A 110 12.31 -2.55 -28.40
N THR A 111 11.40 -3.43 -28.88
CA THR A 111 11.35 -4.88 -28.54
C THR A 111 11.73 -5.18 -27.08
N PRO A 112 10.97 -4.67 -26.10
CA PRO A 112 11.35 -4.81 -24.70
C PRO A 112 11.28 -6.27 -24.23
N GLU A 113 12.28 -6.72 -23.50
CA GLU A 113 12.29 -8.04 -22.87
C GLU A 113 11.70 -8.00 -21.47
N ARG A 114 11.80 -6.86 -20.77
CA ARG A 114 11.30 -6.71 -19.40
C ARG A 114 10.54 -5.40 -19.24
N ILE A 115 9.27 -5.50 -18.85
CA ILE A 115 8.42 -4.35 -18.56
C ILE A 115 8.06 -4.33 -17.08
N GLY A 116 8.27 -3.19 -16.43
CA GLY A 116 7.79 -2.95 -15.08
C GLY A 116 6.49 -2.17 -15.09
N VAL A 117 5.43 -2.67 -14.44
CA VAL A 117 4.14 -1.99 -14.31
C VAL A 117 3.86 -1.69 -12.83
N ASP A 118 3.77 -0.40 -12.50
CA ASP A 118 3.44 0.08 -11.16
C ASP A 118 2.17 0.94 -11.21
N GLY A 119 1.44 0.96 -10.11
CA GLY A 119 0.19 1.67 -9.92
C GLY A 119 -0.39 1.29 -8.56
N LEU A 120 -1.22 2.15 -8.00
CA LEU A 120 -1.88 1.80 -6.74
C LEU A 120 -2.79 0.57 -6.89
N PRO A 121 -3.09 -0.15 -5.78
CA PRO A 121 -4.18 -1.11 -5.79
C PRO A 121 -5.44 -0.43 -6.32
N GLY A 122 -6.22 -1.13 -7.15
CA GLY A 122 -7.43 -0.57 -7.76
C GLY A 122 -7.20 0.13 -9.11
N SER A 123 -5.99 0.60 -9.43
CA SER A 123 -5.74 1.43 -10.63
C SER A 123 -5.88 0.71 -11.99
N GLY A 124 -6.29 -0.55 -12.04
CA GLY A 124 -6.34 -1.35 -13.28
C GLY A 124 -4.99 -1.91 -13.75
N LYS A 125 -3.90 -1.75 -12.98
CA LYS A 125 -2.54 -2.19 -13.37
C LYS A 125 -2.45 -3.64 -13.84
N SER A 126 -3.13 -4.56 -13.17
CA SER A 126 -3.04 -5.99 -13.47
C SER A 126 -3.82 -6.32 -14.75
N THR A 127 -4.92 -5.62 -15.02
CA THR A 127 -5.67 -5.75 -16.28
C THR A 127 -4.85 -5.21 -17.45
N LEU A 128 -4.23 -4.03 -17.29
CA LEU A 128 -3.34 -3.47 -18.32
C LEU A 128 -2.11 -4.34 -18.56
N ALA A 129 -1.47 -4.83 -17.51
CA ALA A 129 -0.27 -5.68 -17.62
C ALA A 129 -0.56 -6.99 -18.37
N ARG A 130 -1.71 -7.63 -18.14
CA ARG A 130 -2.14 -8.82 -18.89
C ARG A 130 -2.39 -8.51 -20.35
N ALA A 131 -3.19 -7.48 -20.64
CA ALA A 131 -3.49 -7.09 -22.01
C ALA A 131 -2.22 -6.71 -22.79
N LEU A 132 -1.26 -6.06 -22.14
CA LEU A 132 0.04 -5.74 -22.72
C LEU A 132 0.86 -7.02 -22.98
N GLY A 133 0.84 -7.97 -22.06
CA GLY A 133 1.52 -9.26 -22.22
C GLY A 133 0.99 -10.06 -23.40
N GLU A 134 -0.34 -10.16 -23.53
CA GLU A 134 -1.01 -10.83 -24.65
C GLU A 134 -0.65 -10.19 -26.00
N GLN A 135 -0.62 -8.86 -26.09
CA GLN A 135 -0.30 -8.17 -27.34
C GLN A 135 1.17 -8.23 -27.74
N MET A 136 2.07 -8.28 -26.75
CA MET A 136 3.52 -8.28 -26.99
C MET A 136 4.12 -9.69 -26.97
N GLY A 137 3.34 -10.72 -26.65
CA GLY A 137 3.83 -12.08 -26.46
C GLY A 137 4.74 -12.22 -25.23
N LEU A 138 4.50 -11.44 -24.18
CA LEU A 138 5.24 -11.46 -22.93
C LEU A 138 4.43 -12.15 -21.83
N ASP A 139 5.12 -12.89 -20.97
CA ASP A 139 4.53 -13.48 -19.77
C ASP A 139 4.19 -12.40 -18.73
N TRP A 140 3.14 -12.60 -17.95
CA TRP A 140 2.75 -11.69 -16.88
C TRP A 140 3.00 -12.30 -15.50
N VAL A 141 3.68 -11.55 -14.62
CA VAL A 141 4.00 -11.96 -13.24
C VAL A 141 3.54 -10.89 -12.25
N CYS A 142 2.58 -11.24 -11.39
CA CYS A 142 2.16 -10.45 -10.24
C CYS A 142 3.07 -10.73 -9.03
N LEU A 143 3.65 -9.68 -8.45
CA LEU A 143 4.56 -9.79 -7.31
C LEU A 143 3.90 -9.49 -5.96
N ASP A 144 2.57 -9.36 -5.90
CA ASP A 144 1.83 -8.98 -4.68
C ASP A 144 2.16 -9.91 -3.50
N HIS A 145 2.47 -11.20 -3.74
CA HIS A 145 2.84 -12.14 -2.68
C HIS A 145 4.34 -12.20 -2.34
N ARG A 146 5.21 -11.62 -3.18
CA ARG A 146 6.68 -11.75 -3.05
C ARG A 146 7.33 -10.52 -2.43
N LEU A 147 6.75 -9.34 -2.63
CA LEU A 147 7.31 -8.06 -2.17
C LEU A 147 6.90 -7.64 -0.75
N TYR A 148 6.32 -8.57 0.03
CA TYR A 148 6.12 -8.36 1.47
C TYR A 148 7.43 -8.45 2.27
N THR A 149 8.45 -9.12 1.72
CA THR A 149 9.77 -9.18 2.33
C THR A 149 10.62 -8.01 1.83
N SER A 150 11.59 -7.57 2.64
CA SER A 150 12.56 -6.53 2.27
C SER A 150 13.63 -7.02 1.29
N ALA A 151 13.58 -8.28 0.86
CA ALA A 151 14.54 -8.84 -0.08
C ALA A 151 14.21 -8.40 -1.52
N PRO A 152 15.23 -8.08 -2.34
CA PRO A 152 15.05 -7.90 -3.78
C PRO A 152 14.42 -9.16 -4.39
N VAL A 153 13.52 -8.97 -5.34
CA VAL A 153 12.97 -10.07 -6.13
C VAL A 153 13.92 -10.34 -7.30
N ASP A 154 14.08 -11.60 -7.69
CA ASP A 154 14.78 -11.95 -8.92
C ASP A 154 13.96 -11.47 -10.13
N LEU A 155 14.51 -10.49 -10.85
CA LEU A 155 13.95 -9.90 -12.06
C LEU A 155 14.74 -10.29 -13.32
N SER A 156 15.59 -11.32 -13.25
CA SER A 156 16.48 -11.70 -14.35
C SER A 156 15.76 -12.28 -15.57
N ARG A 157 14.60 -12.93 -15.38
CA ARG A 157 13.85 -13.58 -16.46
C ARG A 157 13.38 -12.55 -17.50
N SER A 158 13.78 -12.79 -18.76
CA SER A 158 13.36 -12.05 -19.95
C SER A 158 12.00 -12.53 -20.47
N GLY A 159 11.38 -11.74 -21.34
CA GLY A 159 10.06 -12.01 -21.88
C GLY A 159 8.93 -11.80 -20.86
N VAL A 160 9.11 -10.93 -19.86
CA VAL A 160 8.20 -10.81 -18.72
C VAL A 160 7.77 -9.38 -18.43
N ILE A 161 6.49 -9.21 -18.14
CA ILE A 161 5.89 -8.05 -17.50
C ILE A 161 5.76 -8.33 -16.01
N TYR A 162 6.52 -7.61 -15.20
CA TYR A 162 6.41 -7.64 -13.75
C TYR A 162 5.47 -6.54 -13.29
N GLU A 163 4.52 -6.87 -12.43
CA GLU A 163 3.66 -5.85 -11.81
C GLU A 163 3.66 -5.91 -10.29
N HIS A 164 3.65 -4.73 -9.69
CA HIS A 164 3.38 -4.55 -8.26
C HIS A 164 3.06 -3.09 -7.93
N HIS A 165 2.29 -2.86 -6.87
CA HIS A 165 1.97 -1.51 -6.38
C HIS A 165 3.10 -0.79 -5.63
N ARG A 166 4.25 -1.46 -5.44
CA ARG A 166 5.50 -0.94 -4.86
C ARG A 166 6.72 -1.31 -5.72
N LEU A 167 6.52 -1.73 -6.97
CA LEU A 167 7.60 -2.19 -7.84
C LEU A 167 8.70 -1.14 -7.94
N PHE A 168 8.34 0.08 -8.33
CA PHE A 168 9.30 1.15 -8.58
C PHE A 168 9.92 1.71 -7.30
N ARG A 169 9.24 1.50 -6.17
CA ARG A 169 9.67 1.95 -4.85
C ARG A 169 10.74 1.04 -4.25
N THR A 170 10.76 -0.23 -4.65
CA THR A 170 11.55 -1.27 -3.96
C THR A 170 12.59 -1.95 -4.83
N GLN A 171 12.40 -2.06 -6.15
CA GLN A 171 13.29 -2.81 -7.04
C GLN A 171 14.16 -1.90 -7.89
N ASP A 172 15.41 -2.27 -8.18
CA ASP A 172 16.26 -1.51 -9.10
C ASP A 172 15.60 -1.42 -10.49
N LEU A 173 15.34 -0.19 -10.95
CA LEU A 173 14.63 0.02 -12.21
C LEU A 173 15.50 -0.28 -13.42
N ASP A 174 16.82 -0.32 -13.25
CA ASP A 174 17.77 -0.70 -14.29
C ASP A 174 17.70 -2.21 -14.66
N HIS A 175 16.75 -2.97 -14.12
CA HIS A 175 16.39 -4.29 -14.64
C HIS A 175 15.35 -4.26 -15.76
N PHE A 176 14.67 -3.14 -16.00
CA PHE A 176 13.59 -3.05 -16.99
C PHE A 176 14.04 -2.30 -18.25
N ASP A 177 13.40 -2.60 -19.37
CA ASP A 177 13.55 -1.86 -20.64
C ASP A 177 12.47 -0.78 -20.77
N VAL A 178 11.30 -1.04 -20.19
CA VAL A 178 10.16 -0.13 -20.19
C VAL A 178 9.52 -0.08 -18.81
N LEU A 179 9.16 1.13 -18.39
CA LEU A 179 8.37 1.37 -17.18
C LEU A 179 7.00 1.90 -17.58
N VAL A 180 5.94 1.33 -17.01
CA VAL A 180 4.56 1.79 -17.13
C VAL A 180 4.06 2.16 -15.74
N TYR A 181 3.62 3.40 -15.55
CA TYR A 181 3.03 3.89 -14.31
C TYR A 181 1.58 4.28 -14.51
N LEU A 182 0.67 3.76 -13.68
CA LEU A 182 -0.74 4.17 -13.69
C LEU A 182 -0.98 5.20 -12.58
N ASP A 183 -1.21 6.45 -12.99
CA ASP A 183 -1.47 7.58 -12.10
C ASP A 183 -2.96 7.96 -12.06
N GLU A 184 -3.79 6.97 -11.75
CA GLU A 184 -5.24 7.13 -11.67
C GLU A 184 -5.62 8.07 -10.51
N PRO A 185 -6.63 8.94 -10.64
CA PRO A 185 -7.08 9.80 -9.55
C PRO A 185 -7.51 8.97 -8.33
N LEU A 186 -7.18 9.43 -7.13
CA LEU A 186 -7.46 8.69 -5.89
C LEU A 186 -8.95 8.43 -5.72
N GLU A 187 -9.81 9.39 -6.06
CA GLU A 187 -11.25 9.25 -5.95
C GLU A 187 -11.79 8.15 -6.86
N THR A 188 -11.16 7.96 -8.03
CA THR A 188 -11.48 6.86 -8.95
C THR A 188 -11.00 5.53 -8.37
N ILE A 189 -9.76 5.48 -7.87
CA ILE A 189 -9.17 4.29 -7.24
C ILE A 189 -10.02 3.81 -6.05
N GLU A 190 -10.37 4.73 -5.14
CA GLU A 190 -11.17 4.44 -3.95
C GLU A 190 -12.53 3.86 -4.33
N ARG A 191 -13.20 4.49 -5.31
CA ARG A 191 -14.48 4.00 -5.83
C ARG A 191 -14.35 2.61 -6.45
N GLN A 192 -13.33 2.36 -7.26
CA GLN A 192 -13.08 1.05 -7.85
C GLN A 192 -12.82 -0.03 -6.80
N ILE A 193 -12.03 0.28 -5.76
CA ILE A 193 -11.75 -0.64 -4.65
C ILE A 193 -13.04 -0.94 -3.87
N LEU A 194 -13.82 0.10 -3.53
CA LEU A 194 -15.08 -0.06 -2.79
C LEU A 194 -16.09 -0.89 -3.58
N ASN A 195 -16.26 -0.61 -4.87
CA ASN A 195 -17.20 -1.33 -5.73
C ASN A 195 -16.82 -2.81 -5.88
N ARG A 196 -15.52 -3.10 -6.02
CA ARG A 196 -15.04 -4.49 -6.08
C ARG A 196 -15.17 -5.20 -4.73
N GLY A 197 -15.10 -4.46 -3.62
CA GLY A 197 -15.14 -4.95 -2.24
C GLY A 197 -13.91 -5.73 -1.79
N ARG A 198 -13.27 -6.52 -2.67
CA ARG A 198 -12.08 -7.31 -2.35
C ARG A 198 -10.93 -6.43 -1.87
N ALA A 199 -10.49 -6.69 -0.64
CA ALA A 199 -9.43 -5.96 0.06
C ALA A 199 -9.74 -4.47 0.30
N ALA A 200 -11.01 -4.08 0.29
CA ALA A 200 -11.42 -2.68 0.47
C ALA A 200 -11.07 -2.13 1.86
N ALA A 201 -10.91 -2.99 2.87
CA ALA A 201 -10.42 -2.60 4.20
C ALA A 201 -9.06 -1.92 4.17
N MET A 202 -8.28 -2.06 3.10
CA MET A 202 -7.00 -1.35 2.93
C MET A 202 -7.18 0.17 2.84
N LEU A 203 -8.31 0.68 2.31
CA LEU A 203 -8.59 2.12 2.24
C LEU A 203 -8.61 2.77 3.62
N ASP A 204 -9.07 2.02 4.62
CA ASP A 204 -9.23 2.50 5.98
C ASP A 204 -7.92 2.43 6.80
N VAL A 205 -6.91 1.76 6.26
CA VAL A 205 -5.66 1.42 6.96
C VAL A 205 -4.46 2.12 6.34
N PHE A 206 -4.43 2.21 5.01
CA PHE A 206 -3.33 2.80 4.25
C PHE A 206 -3.64 4.22 3.79
N ASP A 207 -2.61 5.05 3.76
CA ASP A 207 -2.60 6.40 3.22
C ASP A 207 -2.31 6.30 1.72
N PHE A 208 -3.37 6.17 0.93
CA PHE A 208 -3.28 6.02 -0.53
C PHE A 208 -2.67 7.26 -1.19
N SER A 209 -2.92 8.46 -0.67
CA SER A 209 -2.29 9.70 -1.13
C SER A 209 -0.78 9.64 -0.97
N ARG A 210 -0.30 9.21 0.21
CA ARG A 210 1.12 8.99 0.45
C ARG A 210 1.71 7.89 -0.45
N MET A 211 0.99 6.79 -0.63
CA MET A 211 1.43 5.73 -1.56
C MET A 211 1.59 6.25 -2.98
N GLN A 212 0.64 7.07 -3.46
CA GLN A 212 0.66 7.66 -4.79
C GLN A 212 1.85 8.61 -4.94
N ALA A 213 2.01 9.56 -4.01
CA ALA A 213 3.07 10.56 -4.06
C ALA A 213 4.47 9.93 -4.12
N VAL A 214 4.72 8.87 -3.35
CA VAL A 214 6.00 8.14 -3.41
C VAL A 214 6.16 7.37 -4.73
N GLY A 215 5.07 6.85 -5.30
CA GLY A 215 5.08 6.19 -6.61
C GLY A 215 5.38 7.15 -7.75
N GLN A 216 4.66 8.26 -7.79
CA GLN A 216 4.90 9.37 -8.71
C GLN A 216 6.36 9.84 -8.60
N LYS A 217 6.88 9.98 -7.37
CA LYS A 217 8.29 10.34 -7.16
C LYS A 217 9.25 9.31 -7.75
N ALA A 218 9.01 8.03 -7.50
CA ALA A 218 9.84 6.94 -8.02
C ALA A 218 9.87 6.92 -9.55
N PHE A 219 8.72 7.10 -10.19
CA PHE A 219 8.64 7.19 -11.65
C PHE A 219 9.28 8.47 -12.19
N ALA A 220 9.03 9.62 -11.56
CA ALA A 220 9.54 10.92 -12.00
C ALA A 220 11.07 10.98 -11.97
N VAL A 221 11.69 10.44 -10.92
CA VAL A 221 13.15 10.49 -10.74
C VAL A 221 13.90 9.51 -11.63
N ALA A 222 13.24 8.45 -12.14
CA ALA A 222 13.82 7.55 -13.14
C ALA A 222 14.17 8.33 -14.43
N GLY A 223 15.23 7.95 -15.11
CA GLY A 223 15.60 8.50 -16.42
C GLY A 223 14.56 8.23 -17.51
N GLY A 224 14.83 8.72 -18.72
CA GLY A 224 13.95 8.54 -19.87
C GLY A 224 12.85 9.59 -20.00
N GLU A 225 12.47 9.86 -21.24
CA GLU A 225 11.36 10.73 -21.58
C GLU A 225 10.04 10.03 -21.24
N ALA A 226 9.21 10.70 -20.45
CA ALA A 226 7.89 10.21 -20.12
C ALA A 226 6.90 10.65 -21.18
N TRP A 227 6.06 9.74 -21.65
CA TRP A 227 4.91 10.06 -22.48
C TRP A 227 3.64 9.48 -21.87
N ARG A 228 2.53 10.19 -22.05
CA ARG A 228 1.20 9.78 -21.56
C ARG A 228 0.48 9.01 -22.65
N VAL A 229 -0.12 7.87 -22.30
CA VAL A 229 -0.99 7.12 -23.21
C VAL A 229 -2.30 7.91 -23.39
N PRO A 230 -2.69 8.27 -24.62
CA PRO A 230 -3.86 9.11 -24.88
C PRO A 230 -5.14 8.60 -24.21
N ASN A 231 -5.91 9.51 -23.61
CA ASN A 231 -7.19 9.21 -22.92
C ASN A 231 -7.09 8.20 -21.77
N THR A 232 -5.92 8.09 -21.14
CA THR A 232 -5.73 7.25 -19.95
C THR A 232 -4.91 7.98 -18.89
N HIS A 233 -4.69 7.32 -17.76
CA HIS A 233 -3.76 7.73 -16.72
C HIS A 233 -2.43 6.96 -16.74
N ALA A 234 -2.16 6.21 -17.83
CA ALA A 234 -0.90 5.48 -17.98
C ALA A 234 0.19 6.39 -18.55
N PHE A 235 1.36 6.35 -17.92
CA PHE A 235 2.59 6.99 -18.34
C PHE A 235 3.64 5.92 -18.63
N VAL A 236 4.45 6.15 -19.66
CA VAL A 236 5.45 5.18 -20.11
C VAL A 236 6.80 5.87 -20.25
N LYS A 237 7.86 5.18 -19.84
CA LYS A 237 9.26 5.54 -20.07
C LYS A 237 9.99 4.36 -20.71
N VAL A 238 10.76 4.65 -21.75
CA VAL A 238 11.72 3.71 -22.32
C VAL A 238 13.08 3.96 -21.69
N ARG A 239 13.81 2.87 -21.42
CA ARG A 239 15.13 2.95 -20.81
C ARG A 239 16.11 3.70 -21.72
N PRO A 240 16.77 4.76 -21.23
CA PRO A 240 17.88 5.40 -21.93
C PRO A 240 19.11 4.49 -22.06
N ALA A 241 20.03 4.85 -22.94
CA ALA A 241 21.31 4.13 -23.09
C ALA A 241 22.13 4.12 -21.79
N GLU A 242 22.08 5.19 -20.99
CA GLU A 242 22.76 5.23 -19.70
C GLU A 242 22.04 4.44 -18.61
N GLY A 243 20.79 4.01 -18.85
CA GLY A 243 19.89 3.42 -17.85
C GLY A 243 18.98 4.42 -17.16
N PHE A 244 18.02 3.92 -16.38
CA PHE A 244 17.12 4.75 -15.60
C PHE A 244 17.89 5.51 -14.50
N ASN A 245 18.91 4.90 -13.89
CA ASN A 245 19.78 5.52 -12.88
C ASN A 245 18.99 6.22 -11.76
N GLU A 246 17.85 5.69 -11.34
CA GLU A 246 16.92 6.38 -10.45
C GLU A 246 17.57 6.67 -9.10
N ARG A 247 18.41 5.75 -8.59
CA ARG A 247 19.14 5.94 -7.33
C ARG A 247 20.08 7.13 -7.40
N ARG A 248 20.95 7.18 -8.41
CA ARG A 248 21.90 8.29 -8.59
C ARG A 248 21.18 9.63 -8.82
N ARG A 249 20.05 9.62 -9.52
CA ARG A 249 19.21 10.82 -9.72
C ARG A 249 18.60 11.30 -8.40
N LEU A 250 18.09 10.37 -7.59
CA LEU A 250 17.50 10.65 -6.28
C LEU A 250 18.53 11.17 -5.27
N GLU A 251 19.71 10.57 -5.19
CA GLU A 251 20.81 11.02 -4.32
C GLU A 251 21.28 12.43 -4.71
N ARG A 252 21.39 12.74 -6.01
CA ARG A 252 21.71 14.09 -6.49
C ARG A 252 20.65 15.11 -6.09
N GLU A 253 19.38 14.73 -6.15
CA GLU A 253 18.28 15.60 -5.72
C GLU A 253 18.34 15.88 -4.23
N LEU A 254 18.49 14.84 -3.40
CA LEU A 254 18.62 14.97 -1.95
C LEU A 254 19.83 15.83 -1.55
N LYS A 255 20.96 15.67 -2.24
CA LYS A 255 22.14 16.53 -2.05
C LYS A 255 21.83 18.00 -2.32
N ARG A 256 21.03 18.33 -3.34
CA ARG A 256 20.59 19.70 -3.62
C ARG A 256 19.65 20.26 -2.55
N MET A 257 18.93 19.39 -1.84
CA MET A 257 18.11 19.74 -0.67
C MET A 257 18.94 19.89 0.62
N GLY A 258 20.27 19.75 0.55
CA GLY A 258 21.16 19.80 1.71
C GLY A 258 21.21 18.50 2.53
N LEU A 259 20.66 17.40 2.02
CA LEU A 259 20.61 16.10 2.69
C LEU A 259 21.72 15.19 2.15
N THR A 260 22.86 15.16 2.84
CA THR A 260 24.09 14.46 2.38
C THR A 260 24.30 13.07 2.99
N GLU A 261 23.69 12.78 4.15
CA GLU A 261 23.81 11.50 4.85
C GLU A 261 22.78 10.48 4.37
N THR A 262 22.90 10.05 3.10
CA THR A 262 21.88 9.23 2.43
C THR A 262 22.38 7.88 1.91
N GLN A 263 23.70 7.61 2.00
CA GLN A 263 24.35 6.49 1.30
C GLN A 263 23.81 5.11 1.73
N ASP A 264 23.55 4.90 3.01
CA ASP A 264 23.10 3.62 3.56
C ASP A 264 21.58 3.43 3.55
N LEU A 265 20.83 4.44 3.11
CA LEU A 265 19.38 4.34 3.07
C LEU A 265 18.92 3.49 1.89
N PRO A 266 17.96 2.58 2.08
CA PRO A 266 17.35 1.87 0.97
C PRO A 266 16.56 2.85 0.09
N LYS A 267 16.37 2.48 -1.18
CA LYS A 267 15.69 3.34 -2.16
C LYS A 267 14.35 3.88 -1.67
N GLU A 268 13.50 3.05 -1.08
CA GLU A 268 12.20 3.49 -0.56
C GLU A 268 12.34 4.60 0.49
N ALA A 269 13.33 4.50 1.38
CA ALA A 269 13.61 5.54 2.38
C ALA A 269 14.11 6.85 1.76
N LEU A 270 14.94 6.76 0.71
CA LEU A 270 15.36 7.92 -0.07
C LEU A 270 14.17 8.60 -0.75
N LEU A 271 13.24 7.82 -1.30
CA LEU A 271 12.03 8.36 -1.95
C LEU A 271 11.15 9.08 -0.92
N PHE A 272 10.93 8.47 0.25
CA PHE A 272 10.19 9.10 1.34
C PHE A 272 10.85 10.40 1.81
N LEU A 273 12.18 10.39 1.96
CA LEU A 273 12.94 11.57 2.34
C LEU A 273 12.79 12.70 1.31
N ALA A 274 12.84 12.36 0.01
CA ALA A 274 12.68 13.33 -1.07
C ALA A 274 11.24 13.85 -1.21
N THR A 275 10.24 13.05 -0.87
CA THR A 275 8.83 13.44 -0.97
C THR A 275 8.32 14.20 0.26
N PHE A 276 8.74 13.80 1.47
CA PHE A 276 8.14 14.29 2.72
C PHE A 276 9.15 14.84 3.74
N GLY A 277 10.45 14.80 3.44
CA GLY A 277 11.50 15.23 4.38
C GLY A 277 11.74 14.26 5.54
N GLU A 278 11.17 13.04 5.49
CA GLU A 278 11.36 12.00 6.50
C GLU A 278 11.70 10.67 5.85
N ALA A 279 12.74 9.97 6.34
CA ALA A 279 13.11 8.66 5.83
C ALA A 279 12.21 7.56 6.44
N LYS A 280 11.39 6.89 5.61
CA LYS A 280 10.54 5.76 6.01
C LYS A 280 10.61 4.63 4.99
N ARG A 281 10.33 3.39 5.40
CA ARG A 281 10.34 2.23 4.51
C ARG A 281 9.36 1.14 4.97
N GLY A 282 9.08 0.21 4.07
CA GLY A 282 8.17 -0.91 4.32
C GLY A 282 6.70 -0.49 4.29
N SER A 283 5.81 -1.47 4.45
CA SER A 283 4.36 -1.25 4.44
C SER A 283 3.90 -0.28 5.54
N LEU A 284 4.55 -0.26 6.69
CA LEU A 284 4.21 0.61 7.83
C LEU A 284 4.37 2.10 7.51
N ALA A 285 5.23 2.46 6.56
CA ALA A 285 5.44 3.84 6.14
C ALA A 285 4.17 4.47 5.53
N TYR A 286 3.29 3.62 5.01
CA TYR A 286 2.05 3.99 4.34
C TYR A 286 0.82 3.87 5.23
N LEU A 287 0.95 3.55 6.52
CA LEU A 287 -0.22 3.45 7.39
C LEU A 287 -0.74 4.84 7.81
N GLN A 288 -2.07 4.97 7.92
CA GLN A 288 -2.73 6.15 8.51
C GLN A 288 -2.63 6.17 10.05
N THR A 289 -1.42 6.03 10.60
CA THR A 289 -1.21 5.84 12.04
C THR A 289 -1.83 6.93 12.91
N ARG A 290 -1.78 8.20 12.46
CA ARG A 290 -2.38 9.34 13.17
C ARG A 290 -3.91 9.24 13.22
N GLN A 291 -4.55 8.86 12.11
CA GLN A 291 -6.00 8.72 12.03
C GLN A 291 -6.46 7.53 12.88
N LEU A 292 -5.78 6.38 12.77
CA LEU A 292 -6.06 5.20 13.60
C LEU A 292 -5.89 5.50 15.10
N LEU A 293 -4.84 6.25 15.47
CA LEU A 293 -4.63 6.66 16.86
C LEU A 293 -5.68 7.68 17.32
N LYS A 294 -6.04 8.66 16.49
CA LYS A 294 -7.07 9.66 16.80
C LYS A 294 -8.42 8.99 17.05
N GLU A 295 -8.84 8.07 16.18
CA GLU A 295 -10.08 7.31 16.34
C GLU A 295 -10.08 6.48 17.64
N PHE A 296 -8.96 5.83 17.94
CA PHE A 296 -8.78 5.11 19.19
C PHE A 296 -8.89 6.03 20.42
N LEU A 297 -8.25 7.20 20.39
CA LEU A 297 -8.30 8.18 21.47
C LEU A 297 -9.69 8.83 21.61
N LEU A 298 -10.39 9.09 20.51
CA LEU A 298 -11.76 9.62 20.52
C LEU A 298 -12.73 8.62 21.15
N ALA A 299 -12.60 7.33 20.81
CA ALA A 299 -13.39 6.26 21.43
C ALA A 299 -13.15 6.18 22.95
N LEU A 300 -11.92 6.44 23.41
CA LEU A 300 -11.62 6.53 24.85
C LEU A 300 -12.10 7.82 25.50
N GLY A 301 -12.07 8.95 24.79
CA GLY A 301 -12.39 10.28 25.33
C GLY A 301 -13.89 10.53 25.49
N GLN A 302 -14.73 10.02 24.58
CA GLN A 302 -16.19 10.16 24.68
C GLN A 302 -16.78 9.48 25.94
N GLU A 303 -16.11 8.47 26.49
CA GLU A 303 -16.54 7.78 27.71
C GLU A 303 -16.07 8.45 29.01
N ILE A 304 -15.11 9.37 28.96
CA ILE A 304 -14.63 10.07 30.17
C ILE A 304 -15.53 11.30 30.47
N THR A 305 -16.23 11.82 29.47
CA THR A 305 -17.05 13.03 29.58
C THR A 305 -18.57 12.79 29.65
N GLY A 306 -19.02 11.55 29.49
CA GLY A 306 -20.44 11.14 29.61
C GLY A 306 -20.66 10.26 30.81
#